data_AF-A0A9P6CL39-F1
#
_entry.id   AF-A0A9P6CL39-F1
#
_cell.length_a   1.000
_cell.length_b   1.000
_cell.length_c   1.000
_cell.angle_alpha   90.00
_cell.angle_beta   90.00
_cell.angle_gamma   90.00
#
_symmetry.space_group_name_H-M   'P 1'
#
loop_
_entity.id
_entity.type
_entity.pdbx_description
1 polymer ?
#
loop_
_entity_poly.entity_id
_entity_poly.type
_entity_poly.pdbx_seq_one_letter_code
_entity_poly.pdbx_strand_id
1 'polypeptide(L)'
;MDACQECIDHLYGLPALRSGDGFTNAQSLLNAIETLMNLTYLYLAHVVQWPAATLVGFAAVVMTLSKTILYLAQEYYCGFCAVGHNKAWEFTVWLFPLVLWLVVSSMIVYQFGKDLAESLNIASQQSSKIASSKKQ
;
A
#
# COMPACT_ATOMS: atom_id res chain seq x y z
N MET A 1 0.84 18.29 -25.81
CA MET A 1 1.93 17.43 -25.30
C MET A 1 1.26 16.40 -24.42
N ASP A 2 0.75 15.35 -25.05
CA ASP A 2 0.06 14.26 -24.35
C ASP A 2 1.15 13.35 -23.78
N ALA A 3 1.49 13.55 -22.51
CA ALA A 3 2.37 12.65 -21.79
C ALA A 3 1.61 11.34 -21.58
N CYS A 4 1.68 10.44 -22.56
CA CYS A 4 1.13 9.11 -22.43
C CYS A 4 1.98 8.33 -21.42
N GLN A 5 1.37 7.88 -20.33
CA GLN A 5 2.04 7.12 -19.28
C GLN A 5 2.73 5.86 -19.83
N GLU A 6 2.18 5.25 -20.88
CA GLU A 6 2.75 4.08 -21.58
C GLU A 6 4.09 4.38 -22.28
N CYS A 7 4.34 5.64 -22.65
CA CYS A 7 5.59 6.07 -23.28
C CYS A 7 6.67 6.36 -22.23
N ILE A 8 6.25 6.76 -21.03
CA ILE A 8 7.13 7.00 -19.89
C ILE A 8 7.47 5.67 -19.22
N ASP A 9 6.50 4.78 -19.09
CA ASP A 9 6.70 3.49 -18.44
C ASP A 9 6.22 2.37 -19.35
N HIS A 10 7.19 1.67 -19.96
CA HIS A 10 6.91 0.57 -20.87
C HIS A 10 6.21 -0.61 -20.21
N LEU A 11 6.23 -0.70 -18.87
CA LEU A 11 5.53 -1.71 -18.09
C LEU A 11 4.01 -1.57 -18.21
N TYR A 12 3.52 -0.35 -18.44
CA TYR A 12 2.10 -0.08 -18.68
C TYR A 12 1.72 -0.04 -20.17
N GLY A 13 2.69 -0.19 -21.07
CA GLY A 13 2.49 -0.05 -22.52
C GLY A 13 2.33 -1.37 -23.29
N LEU A 14 2.09 -1.22 -24.60
CA LEU A 14 2.10 -2.32 -25.58
C LEU A 14 3.33 -3.25 -25.52
N PRO A 15 4.56 -2.79 -25.18
CA PRO A 15 5.71 -3.68 -25.04
C PRO A 15 5.51 -4.76 -23.98
N ALA A 16 5.01 -4.42 -22.79
CA ALA A 16 4.76 -5.37 -21.70
C ALA A 16 3.68 -6.41 -22.05
N LEU A 17 2.64 -5.98 -22.77
CA LEU A 17 1.59 -6.89 -23.25
C LEU A 17 2.13 -7.91 -24.27
N ARG A 18 3.05 -7.48 -25.15
CA ARG A 18 3.66 -8.34 -26.18
C ARG A 18 4.72 -9.29 -25.61
N SER A 19 5.46 -8.86 -24.58
CA SER A 19 6.43 -9.73 -23.90
C SER A 19 5.77 -10.71 -22.93
N GLY A 20 4.46 -10.58 -22.68
CA GLY A 20 3.75 -11.40 -21.71
C GLY A 20 4.16 -11.10 -20.26
N ASP A 21 4.57 -9.87 -19.98
CA ASP A 21 4.95 -9.47 -18.63
C ASP A 21 3.72 -9.40 -17.72
N GLY A 22 3.69 -10.29 -16.72
CA GLY A 22 2.59 -10.42 -15.78
C GLY A 22 2.60 -9.36 -14.67
N PHE A 23 3.66 -8.57 -14.53
CA PHE A 23 3.86 -7.71 -13.37
C PHE A 23 2.77 -6.64 -13.23
N THR A 24 2.46 -5.90 -14.30
CA THR A 24 1.40 -4.87 -14.30
C THR A 24 0.01 -5.47 -14.02
N ASN A 25 -0.25 -6.67 -14.55
CA ASN A 25 -1.50 -7.38 -14.29
C ASN A 25 -1.62 -7.80 -12.82
N ALA A 26 -0.51 -8.28 -12.23
CA ALA A 26 -0.47 -8.63 -10.81
C ALA A 26 -0.67 -7.40 -9.91
N GLN A 27 -0.03 -6.27 -10.25
CA GLN A 27 -0.24 -5.00 -9.56
C GLN A 27 -1.70 -4.54 -9.65
N SER A 28 -2.32 -4.67 -10.83
CA SER A 28 -3.73 -4.33 -11.05
C SER A 28 -4.69 -5.19 -10.23
N LEU A 29 -4.44 -6.51 -10.16
CA LEU A 29 -5.22 -7.42 -9.31
C LEU A 29 -5.12 -7.01 -7.84
N LEU A 30 -3.92 -6.71 -7.36
CA LEU A 30 -3.72 -6.25 -6.00
C LEU A 30 -4.38 -4.88 -5.75
N ASN A 31 -4.50 -4.00 -6.75
CA ASN A 31 -5.27 -2.75 -6.62
C ASN A 31 -6.78 -3.00 -6.47
N ALA A 32 -7.32 -4.02 -7.15
CA ALA A 32 -8.71 -4.43 -6.94
C ALA A 32 -8.93 -4.94 -5.51
N ILE A 33 -8.02 -5.79 -5.01
CA ILE A 33 -8.06 -6.28 -3.63
C ILE A 33 -7.94 -5.13 -2.63
N GLU A 34 -6.98 -4.23 -2.84
CA GLU A 34 -6.78 -3.05 -2.00
C GLU A 34 -8.04 -2.17 -1.97
N THR A 35 -8.68 -1.95 -3.12
CA THR A 35 -9.94 -1.19 -3.20
C THR A 35 -11.03 -1.83 -2.34
N LEU A 36 -11.19 -3.16 -2.42
CA LEU A 36 -12.15 -3.89 -1.60
C LEU A 36 -11.82 -3.77 -0.11
N MET A 37 -10.54 -3.85 0.27
CA MET A 37 -10.12 -3.68 1.66
C MET A 37 -10.36 -2.26 2.17
N ASN A 38 -10.09 -1.23 1.35
CA ASN A 38 -10.34 0.17 1.71
C ASN A 38 -11.84 0.44 1.89
N LEU A 39 -12.70 -0.07 1.00
CA LEU A 39 -14.15 0.03 1.16
C LEU A 39 -14.63 -0.70 2.42
N THR A 40 -14.08 -1.87 2.69
CA THR A 40 -14.38 -2.64 3.90
C THR A 40 -13.96 -1.89 5.15
N TYR A 41 -12.76 -1.29 5.16
CA TYR A 41 -12.29 -0.43 6.24
C TYR A 41 -13.25 0.74 6.49
N LEU A 42 -13.63 1.48 5.44
CA LEU A 42 -14.54 2.63 5.56
C LEU A 42 -15.91 2.21 6.11
N TYR A 43 -16.46 1.09 5.64
CA TYR A 43 -17.72 0.56 6.14
C TYR A 43 -17.62 0.14 7.62
N LEU A 44 -16.58 -0.60 7.98
CA LEU A 44 -16.37 -1.07 9.35
C LEU A 44 -16.10 0.10 10.31
N ALA A 45 -15.33 1.10 9.87
CA ALA A 45 -14.97 2.27 10.68
C ALA A 45 -16.13 3.23 10.85
N HIS A 46 -16.90 3.53 9.79
CA HIS A 46 -17.90 4.61 9.83
C HIS A 46 -19.34 4.15 9.98
N VAL A 47 -19.70 2.96 9.49
CA VAL A 47 -21.07 2.44 9.59
C VAL A 47 -21.23 1.51 10.78
N VAL A 48 -20.37 0.50 10.87
CA VAL A 48 -20.43 -0.50 11.96
C VAL A 48 -19.78 0.02 13.24
N GLN A 49 -18.83 0.96 13.13
CA GLN A 49 -18.03 1.48 14.25
C GLN A 49 -17.30 0.34 15.00
N TRP A 50 -16.79 -0.64 14.25
CA TRP A 50 -16.08 -1.78 14.83
C TRP A 50 -14.66 -1.39 15.22
N PRO A 51 -14.24 -1.57 16.50
CA PRO A 51 -12.91 -1.13 16.96
C PRO A 51 -11.74 -1.78 16.22
N ALA A 52 -11.92 -2.99 15.69
CA ALA A 52 -10.89 -3.68 14.92
C ALA A 52 -10.85 -3.28 13.42
N ALA A 53 -11.65 -2.29 12.99
CA ALA A 53 -11.58 -1.76 11.62
C ALA A 53 -10.15 -1.29 11.27
N THR A 54 -9.42 -0.71 12.24
CA THR A 54 -8.02 -0.28 12.08
C THR A 54 -7.11 -1.41 11.60
N LEU A 55 -7.39 -2.68 11.94
CA LEU A 55 -6.62 -3.82 11.44
C LEU A 55 -6.77 -4.00 9.92
N VAL A 56 -8.00 -3.84 9.41
CA VAL A 56 -8.28 -3.94 7.97
C VAL A 56 -7.61 -2.78 7.23
N GLY A 57 -7.72 -1.57 7.77
CA GLY A 57 -7.04 -0.39 7.22
C GLY A 57 -5.52 -0.54 7.21
N PHE A 58 -4.93 -1.06 8.30
CA PHE A 58 -3.50 -1.33 8.41
C PHE A 58 -3.04 -2.33 7.34
N ALA A 59 -3.74 -3.45 7.19
CA ALA A 59 -3.41 -4.45 6.18
C ALA A 59 -3.51 -3.89 4.75
N ALA A 60 -4.51 -3.05 4.47
CA ALA A 60 -4.69 -2.41 3.17
C ALA A 60 -3.51 -1.49 2.82
N VAL A 61 -3.12 -0.61 3.75
CA VAL A 61 -2.03 0.35 3.48
C VAL A 61 -0.64 -0.29 3.47
N VAL A 62 -0.42 -1.37 4.24
CA VAL A 62 0.79 -2.18 4.14
C VAL A 62 0.89 -2.80 2.75
N MET A 63 -0.21 -3.30 2.18
CA MET A 63 -0.23 -3.83 0.82
C MET A 63 0.15 -2.75 -0.21
N THR A 64 -0.38 -1.53 -0.10
CA THR A 64 0.00 -0.39 -0.97
C THR A 64 1.49 -0.09 -0.89
N LEU A 65 2.03 -0.05 0.33
CA LEU A 65 3.45 0.19 0.58
C LEU A 65 4.32 -0.93 -0.03
N SER A 66 3.96 -2.20 0.20
CA SER A 66 4.66 -3.35 -0.35
C SER A 66 4.66 -3.37 -1.87
N LYS A 67 3.53 -3.06 -2.51
CA LYS A 67 3.44 -2.96 -3.98
C LYS A 67 4.38 -1.89 -4.55
N THR A 68 4.41 -0.72 -3.90
CA THR A 68 5.25 0.41 -4.31
C THR A 68 6.73 0.05 -4.21
N ILE A 69 7.13 -0.60 -3.11
CA ILE A 69 8.51 -1.09 -2.91
C ILE A 69 8.85 -2.17 -3.95
N LEU A 70 7.92 -3.09 -4.21
CA LEU A 70 8.13 -4.16 -5.18
C LEU A 70 8.32 -3.62 -6.60
N TYR A 71 7.55 -2.59 -6.98
CA TYR A 71 7.71 -1.89 -8.25
C TYR A 71 9.12 -1.27 -8.39
N LEU A 72 9.59 -0.56 -7.36
CA LEU A 72 10.96 -0.02 -7.35
C LEU A 72 12.04 -1.11 -7.40
N ALA A 73 11.83 -2.21 -6.67
CA ALA A 73 12.76 -3.33 -6.64
C ALA A 73 12.85 -4.01 -8.02
N GLN A 74 11.72 -4.21 -8.70
CA GLN A 74 11.70 -4.80 -10.03
C GLN A 74 12.48 -3.93 -11.04
N GLU A 75 12.26 -2.61 -11.06
CA GLU A 75 13.03 -1.72 -11.92
C GLU A 75 14.52 -1.71 -11.57
N TYR A 76 14.89 -1.74 -10.28
CA TYR A 76 16.29 -1.82 -9.87
C TYR A 76 16.97 -3.10 -10.35
N TYR A 77 16.32 -4.26 -10.18
CA TYR A 77 16.91 -5.56 -10.55
C TYR A 77 16.94 -5.80 -12.07
N CYS A 78 16.05 -5.19 -12.85
CA CYS A 78 16.10 -5.27 -14.30
C CYS A 78 16.97 -4.18 -14.96
N GLY A 79 17.60 -3.31 -14.17
CA GLY A 79 18.48 -2.24 -14.68
C GLY A 79 17.72 -1.08 -15.33
N PHE A 80 16.58 -0.70 -14.77
CA PHE A 80 15.65 0.32 -15.28
C PHE A 80 15.15 -0.04 -16.69
N CYS A 81 14.75 -1.29 -16.88
CA CYS A 81 14.32 -1.83 -18.16
C CYS A 81 13.05 -1.14 -18.70
N ALA A 82 12.16 -0.67 -17.82
CA ALA A 82 10.91 -0.03 -18.24
C ALA A 82 10.96 1.49 -18.27
N VAL A 83 11.88 2.12 -17.53
CA VAL A 83 11.96 3.59 -17.41
C VAL A 83 13.31 4.21 -17.77
N GLY A 84 14.34 3.41 -18.03
CA GLY A 84 15.71 3.86 -18.28
C GLY A 84 15.90 4.56 -19.63
N HIS A 85 14.93 4.46 -20.55
CA HIS A 85 14.94 5.18 -21.83
C HIS A 85 14.45 6.63 -21.73
N ASN A 86 13.91 7.03 -20.57
CA ASN A 86 13.31 8.35 -20.38
C ASN A 86 14.35 9.47 -20.29
N LYS A 87 13.96 10.65 -20.76
CA LYS A 87 14.70 11.90 -20.45
C LYS A 87 14.37 12.34 -19.01
N ALA A 88 15.13 13.31 -18.50
CA ALA A 88 15.07 13.72 -17.09
C ALA A 88 13.68 14.19 -16.62
N TRP A 89 12.89 14.82 -17.48
CA TRP A 89 11.56 15.29 -17.13
C TRP A 89 10.56 14.14 -16.95
N GLU A 90 10.52 13.22 -17.89
CA GLU A 90 9.67 12.05 -17.92
C GLU A 90 10.00 11.10 -16.75
N PHE A 91 11.30 10.93 -16.45
CA PHE A 91 11.75 10.20 -15.26
C PHE A 91 11.28 10.85 -13.95
N THR A 92 11.26 12.18 -13.88
CA THR A 92 10.77 12.90 -12.69
C THR A 92 9.26 12.74 -12.52
N VAL A 93 8.49 12.82 -13.62
CA VAL A 93 7.04 12.61 -13.63
C VAL A 93 6.68 11.19 -13.17
N TRP A 94 7.50 10.21 -13.51
CA TRP A 94 7.38 8.85 -13.02
C TRP A 94 7.71 8.71 -11.52
N LEU A 95 8.81 9.34 -11.07
CA LEU A 95 9.28 9.21 -9.68
C LEU A 95 8.37 9.92 -8.67
N PHE A 96 7.79 11.06 -9.05
CA PHE A 96 6.99 11.90 -8.15
C PHE A 96 5.80 11.17 -7.49
N PRO A 97 4.86 10.54 -8.24
CA PRO A 97 3.74 9.82 -7.65
C PRO A 97 4.22 8.63 -6.80
N LEU A 98 5.31 7.99 -7.20
CA LEU A 98 5.93 6.90 -6.45
C LEU A 98 6.43 7.33 -5.08
N VAL A 99 7.21 8.42 -5.02
CA VAL A 99 7.71 8.97 -3.75
C VAL A 99 6.56 9.44 -2.87
N LEU A 100 5.55 10.08 -3.47
CA LEU A 100 4.35 10.52 -2.75
C LEU A 100 3.63 9.32 -2.10
N TRP A 101 3.39 8.24 -2.85
CA TRP A 101 2.72 7.04 -2.34
C TRP A 101 3.54 6.34 -1.26
N LEU A 102 4.86 6.30 -1.42
CA LEU A 102 5.77 5.73 -0.44
C LEU A 102 5.69 6.47 0.90
N VAL A 103 5.75 7.81 0.87
CA VAL A 103 5.71 8.64 2.07
C VAL A 103 4.33 8.57 2.74
N VAL A 104 3.25 8.79 1.97
CA VAL A 104 1.89 8.82 2.51
C VAL A 104 1.53 7.47 3.14
N SER A 105 1.79 6.36 2.43
CA SER A 105 1.48 5.03 2.95
C SER A 105 2.31 4.73 4.21
N SER A 106 3.58 5.12 4.26
CA SER A 106 4.42 4.91 5.45
C SER A 106 3.91 5.66 6.68
N MET A 107 3.42 6.89 6.50
CA MET A 107 2.84 7.65 7.61
C MET A 107 1.56 6.99 8.16
N ILE A 108 0.69 6.50 7.27
CA ILE A 108 -0.56 5.85 7.67
C ILE A 108 -0.27 4.52 8.36
N VAL A 109 0.66 3.70 7.83
CA VAL A 109 1.14 2.47 8.48
C VAL A 109 1.62 2.77 9.90
N TYR A 110 2.43 3.83 10.07
CA TYR A 110 2.94 4.22 11.37
C TYR A 110 1.82 4.60 12.34
N GLN A 111 0.85 5.41 11.90
CA GLN A 111 -0.27 5.83 12.74
C GLN A 111 -1.17 4.65 13.12
N PHE A 112 -1.61 3.85 12.15
CA PHE A 112 -2.45 2.68 12.42
C PHE A 112 -1.73 1.63 13.27
N GLY A 113 -0.41 1.47 13.08
CA GLY A 113 0.41 0.60 13.93
C GLY A 113 0.42 1.06 15.39
N LYS A 114 0.52 2.37 15.64
CA LYS A 114 0.41 2.93 16.99
C LYS A 114 -0.96 2.70 17.59
N ASP A 115 -2.03 2.99 16.85
CA ASP A 115 -3.41 2.85 17.32
C ASP A 115 -3.74 1.39 17.68
N LEU A 116 -3.23 0.43 16.89
CA LEU A 116 -3.34 -1.01 17.19
C LEU A 116 -2.56 -1.40 18.44
N ALA A 117 -1.30 -0.95 18.57
CA ALA A 117 -0.47 -1.25 19.73
C ALA A 117 -1.08 -0.69 21.03
N GLU A 118 -1.62 0.53 20.98
CA GLU A 118 -2.30 1.16 22.11
C GLU A 118 -3.55 0.37 22.52
N SER A 119 -4.37 -0.03 21.54
CA SER A 119 -5.57 -0.85 21.80
C SER A 119 -5.22 -2.19 22.47
N LEU A 120 -4.14 -2.84 22.05
CA LEU A 120 -3.64 -4.07 22.66
C LEU A 120 -3.15 -3.86 24.10
N ASN A 121 -2.43 -2.77 24.35
CA ASN A 121 -1.95 -2.43 25.70
C ASN A 121 -3.11 -2.17 26.66
N ILE A 122 -4.15 -1.45 26.23
CA ILE A 122 -5.34 -1.21 27.04
C ILE A 122 -6.06 -2.52 27.37
N ALA A 123 -6.25 -3.40 26.37
CA ALA A 123 -6.87 -4.71 26.58
C ALA A 123 -6.08 -5.60 27.57
N SER A 124 -4.75 -5.57 27.49
CA SER A 124 -3.86 -6.29 28.41
C SER A 124 -3.97 -5.79 29.85
N GLN A 125 -4.01 -4.47 30.05
CA GLN A 125 -4.16 -3.86 31.38
C GLN A 125 -5.52 -4.19 32.01
N GLN A 126 -6.60 -4.14 31.23
CA GLN A 126 -7.93 -4.51 31.71
C GLN A 126 -8.01 -5.98 32.12
N SER A 127 -7.43 -6.86 31.30
CA SER A 127 -7.38 -8.30 31.59
C SER A 127 -6.64 -8.59 32.91
N SER A 128 -5.52 -7.90 33.14
CA SER A 128 -4.76 -8.00 34.39
C SER A 128 -5.56 -7.54 35.61
N LYS A 129 -6.27 -6.41 35.51
CA LYS A 129 -7.13 -5.89 36.59
C LYS A 129 -8.27 -6.85 36.96
N ILE A 130 -8.92 -7.44 35.95
CA ILE A 130 -9.99 -8.43 36.15
C ILE A 130 -9.45 -9.68 36.86
N ALA A 131 -8.26 -10.15 36.47
CA ALA A 131 -7.63 -11.30 37.10
C ALA A 131 -7.29 -11.04 38.59
N SER A 132 -6.77 -9.86 38.92
CA SER A 132 -6.50 -9.46 40.31
C SER A 132 -7.77 -9.36 41.15
N SER A 133 -8.86 -8.82 40.59
CA SER A 133 -10.13 -8.67 41.32
C SER A 133 -10.84 -9.99 41.62
N LYS A 134 -10.61 -11.06 40.85
CA LYS A 134 -11.16 -12.41 41.14
C LYS A 134 -10.41 -13.17 42.23
N LYS A 135 -9.20 -12.70 42.59
CA LYS A 135 -8.34 -13.35 43.59
C LYS A 135 -8.55 -12.80 45.00
N GLN A 136 -9.30 -11.70 45.12
CA GLN A 136 -9.68 -11.04 46.37
C GLN A 136 -11.10 -11.46 46.74
#